data_AF-A0A142XT46-F1
#
_entry.id   AF-A0A142XT46-F1
#
_cell.length_a   1.000
_cell.length_b   1.000
_cell.length_c   1.000
_cell.angle_alpha   90.00
_cell.angle_beta   90.00
_cell.angle_gamma   90.00
#
_symmetry.space_group_name_H-M   'P 1'
#
loop_
_entity.id
_entity.type
_entity.pdbx_description
1 polymer ?
#
loop_
_entity_poly.entity_id
_entity_poly.type
_entity_poly.pdbx_seq_one_letter_code
_entity_poly.pdbx_strand_id
1 'polypeptide(L)' 'MDVAVTMGCGDSCPLVRAKVREEWNIPDPKELPDDDFRKVRDLIEQKVTSLLAQPIR' A
#
# COMPACT_ATOMS: atom_id res chain seq x y z
N MET A 1 5.34 -5.40 14.43
CA MET A 1 5.20 -5.45 12.96
C MET A 1 6.56 -5.19 12.37
N ASP A 2 7.00 -5.99 11.40
CA ASP A 2 8.27 -5.74 10.71
C ASP A 2 8.12 -4.58 9.71
N VAL A 3 7.04 -4.57 8.93
CA VAL A 3 6.70 -3.49 8.01
C VAL A 3 5.26 -3.02 8.27
N ALA A 4 5.02 -1.70 8.24
CA ALA A 4 3.69 -1.12 8.16
C ALA A 4 3.59 -0.24 6.91
N VAL A 5 2.57 -0.49 6.10
CA VAL A 5 2.33 0.24 4.85
C VAL A 5 1.08 1.09 4.99
N THR A 6 1.19 2.38 4.67
CA THR A 6 0.05 3.29 4.50
C THR A 6 -0.22 3.49 3.00
N MET A 7 -1.50 3.63 2.63
CA MET A 7 -1.94 3.69 1.23
C MET A 7 -2.38 5.10 0.81
N GLY A 8 -2.02 6.14 1.56
CA GLY A 8 -2.32 7.53 1.20
C GLY A 8 -3.77 7.99 1.37
N CYS A 9 -4.64 7.23 2.02
CA CYS A 9 -6.07 7.59 2.18
C CYS A 9 -6.34 8.85 3.03
N GLY A 10 -5.31 9.53 3.55
CA GLY A 10 -5.44 10.78 4.32
C GLY A 10 -6.04 10.61 5.71
N ASP A 11 -6.63 9.45 6.02
CA ASP A 11 -7.09 9.11 7.35
C ASP A 11 -5.90 8.91 8.28
N SER A 12 -5.98 9.58 9.43
CA SER A 12 -5.00 9.45 10.51
C SER A 12 -5.08 8.04 11.11
N CYS A 13 -4.37 7.10 10.48
CA CYS A 13 -4.23 5.76 11.02
C CYS A 13 -3.57 5.83 12.40
N PRO A 14 -4.08 5.06 13.40
CA PRO A 14 -3.44 4.98 14.70
C PRO A 14 -1.96 4.60 14.53
N LEU A 15 -1.09 5.21 15.33
CA LEU A 15 0.36 5.05 15.17
C LEU A 15 0.79 3.62 15.51
N VAL A 16 0.76 2.73 14.50
CA VAL A 16 1.28 1.37 14.63
C VAL A 16 2.80 1.42 14.66
N ARG A 17 3.42 0.83 15.69
CA ARG A 17 4.88 0.63 15.76
C ARG A 17 5.31 -0.46 14.78
N ALA A 18 6.20 -0.11 13.86
CA ALA A 18 6.83 -1.04 12.93
C ALA A 18 8.32 -0.69 12.76
N LYS A 19 9.15 -1.67 12.38
CA LYS A 19 10.58 -1.44 12.10
C LYS A 19 10.75 -0.60 10.84
N VAL A 20 9.96 -0.91 9.81
CA VAL A 20 9.91 -0.18 8.55
C VAL A 20 8.51 0.38 8.34
N ARG A 21 8.43 1.61 7.83
CA ARG A 21 7.19 2.24 7.40
C ARG A 21 7.30 2.67 5.95
N GLU A 22 6.32 2.31 5.14
CA GLU A 22 6.22 2.74 3.74
C GLU A 22 4.91 3.49 3.51
N GLU A 23 5.00 4.58 2.74
CA GLU A 23 3.83 5.30 2.25
C GLU A 23 3.68 5.00 0.76
N TRP A 24 2.61 4.33 0.40
CA TRP A 24 2.24 4.06 -0.97
C TRP A 24 1.15 5.05 -1.37
N ASN A 25 1.49 6.02 -2.21
CA ASN A 25 0.55 7.00 -2.75
C ASN A 25 -0.38 6.35 -3.79
N ILE A 26 -1.27 5.45 -3.34
CA ILE A 26 -2.20 4.69 -4.17
C ILE A 26 -3.54 5.43 -4.17
N PRO A 27 -4.14 5.70 -5.34
CA PRO A 27 -5.44 6.36 -5.39
C PRO A 27 -6.53 5.46 -4.82
N ASP A 28 -7.49 6.06 -4.11
CA ASP A 28 -8.68 5.34 -3.62
C ASP A 28 -9.53 4.85 -4.80
N PRO A 29 -9.70 3.53 -4.98
CA PRO A 29 -10.42 2.99 -6.12
C PRO A 29 -11.95 2.93 -5.91
N LYS A 30 -12.46 3.35 -4.74
CA LYS A 30 -13.85 3.12 -4.31
C LYS A 30 -14.91 3.51 -5.34
N GLU A 31 -14.72 4.62 -6.04
CA GLU A 31 -15.68 5.17 -7.01
C GLU A 31 -15.19 5.05 -8.46
N LEU A 32 -14.13 4.26 -8.72
CA LEU A 32 -13.58 4.07 -10.06
C LEU A 32 -14.38 3.02 -10.85
N PRO A 33 -14.47 3.15 -12.19
CA PRO A 33 -14.95 2.07 -13.05
C PRO A 33 -14.10 0.81 -12.90
N ASP A 34 -14.69 -0.36 -13.19
CA ASP A 34 -14.05 -1.67 -13.06
C ASP A 34 -12.63 -1.75 -13.65
N ASP A 35 -12.41 -1.18 -14.84
CA ASP A 35 -11.11 -1.22 -15.51
C ASP A 35 -10.04 -0.44 -14.74
N ASP A 36 -10.41 0.70 -14.16
CA ASP A 36 -9.48 1.52 -13.36
C ASP A 36 -9.29 0.94 -11.96
N PHE A 37 -10.33 0.35 -11.38
CA PHE A 37 -10.22 -0.44 -10.14
C PHE A 37 -9.21 -1.58 -10.29
N ARG A 38 -9.27 -2.32 -11.41
CA ARG A 38 -8.31 -3.40 -11.71
C ARG A 38 -6.87 -2.88 -11.81
N LYS A 39 -6.65 -1.70 -12.41
CA LYS A 39 -5.31 -1.09 -12.46
C LYS A 39 -4.77 -0.79 -11.07
N VAL A 40 -5.60 -0.31 -10.16
CA VAL A 40 -5.20 -0.05 -8.75
C VAL A 40 -4.86 -1.36 -8.03
N ARG A 41 -5.67 -2.40 -8.23
CA ARG A 41 -5.37 -3.75 -7.70
C ARG A 41 -4.03 -4.27 -8.21
N ASP A 42 -3.77 -4.15 -9.51
CA ASP A 42 -2.54 -4.66 -10.14
C ASP A 42 -1.31 -3.85 -9.65
N LEU A 43 -1.47 -2.55 -9.40
CA LEU A 43 -0.44 -1.73 -8.76
C LEU A 43 -0.11 -2.21 -7.34
N ILE A 44 -1.13 -2.57 -6.55
CA ILE A 44 -0.94 -3.12 -5.20
C ILE A 44 -0.17 -4.45 -5.29
N GLU A 45 -0.55 -5.35 -6.21
CA GLU A 45 0.14 -6.62 -6.43
C GLU A 45 1.63 -6.43 -6.74
N GLN A 46 1.96 -5.50 -7.64
CA GLN A 46 3.34 -5.19 -8.01
C GLN A 46 4.14 -4.65 -6.81
N LYS A 47 3.55 -3.75 -6.02
CA LYS A 47 4.21 -3.18 -4.82
C LYS A 47 4.44 -4.23 -3.75
N VAL A 48 3.46 -5.09 -3.47
CA VAL A 48 3.60 -6.20 -2.52
C VAL A 48 4.69 -7.17 -2.98
N THR A 49 4.70 -7.54 -4.26
CA THR A 49 5.73 -8.43 -4.82
C THR A 49 7.13 -7.83 -4.67
N SER A 50 7.27 -6.53 -4.95
CA SER A 50 8.52 -5.80 -4.77
C SER A 50 8.96 -5.76 -3.29
N LEU A 51 8.02 -5.54 -2.37
CA LEU A 51 8.30 -5.54 -0.93
C LEU A 51 8.80 -6.90 -0.44
N LEU A 52 8.19 -7.99 -0.89
CA LEU A 52 8.59 -9.35 -0.52
C LEU A 52 9.98 -9.72 -1.05
N ALA A 53 10.40 -9.14 -2.17
CA ALA A 53 11.73 -9.33 -2.73
C ALA A 53 12.83 -8.53 -2.00
N GLN A 54 12.45 -7.53 -1.19
CA GLN A 54 13.41 -6.72 -0.43
C GLN A 54 13.82 -7.44 0.87
N PRO A 55 15.12 -7.42 1.22
CA PRO A 55 15.55 -7.93 2.52
C PRO A 55 15.08 -6.97 3.63
N ILE A 56 14.08 -7.40 4.39
CA ILE A 56 13.61 -6.67 5.58
C ILE A 56 14.71 -6.78 6.65
N ARG A 57 15.44 -5.68 6.88
CA ARG A 57 16.49 -5.59 7.91
C ARG A 57 15.93 -5.13 9.25
#